data_AF-A0A975R9K2-F1
#
_entry.id   AF-A0A975R9K2-F1
#
_cell.length_a   1.000
_cell.length_b   1.000
_cell.length_c   1.000
_cell.angle_alpha   90.00
_cell.angle_beta   90.00
_cell.angle_gamma   90.00
#
_symmetry.space_group_name_H-M   'P 1'
#
loop_
_entity.id
_entity.type
_entity.pdbx_description
1 polymer ?
#
loop_
_entity_poly.entity_id
_entity_poly.type
_entity_poly.pdbx_seq_one_letter_code
_entity_poly.pdbx_strand_id
1 'polypeptide(L)'
;MSGRNKTSNGEVDDRHHLVVGEPQIHDALNEIAQADIRITVLHHPFEWLADFERHGIEDRLEDASHFILHGHEHRSKVVPNPLTQCVTIPAGAGYDLRIAEHPRYANAYNWVSFDVAAGQGLVFLRHWDGTNSSWTKDTQTHKKEEGVVPINFPKSEPPKTPSTEAAKEDKFNIVDKKLDKGAKTRLQKLIKTLDEQLKLPELNPIVKEFSKFLHEDEDFPAFDEADLPTILVTGSGNRNTQIGHFLSAIEAVVDAGKFDKSSEEAVKILFAYLIQTLVVKCKDEDDLGLTRIAVELKHTVELISLARNTSPQIPGQDSMEHKNGKRNPHFELEGRYFPQDGEFNPDAACENIAKDLLKELMLDPDDNEPENINALNMMGYKPDEPNYIKTLAVYLKSHGNQPRSTRVFKGLIIKENSGHNKLQIDQVADKFYRELAGCRFYLPLQAA
;
A
#
# COMPACT_ATOMS: atom_id res chain seq x y z
N MET A 1 -9.78 1.96 -4.08
CA MET A 1 -10.96 2.86 -3.96
C MET A 1 -11.50 3.19 -5.34
N SER A 2 -12.79 2.99 -5.61
CA SER A 2 -13.44 3.34 -6.89
C SER A 2 -14.26 4.63 -6.77
N GLY A 3 -14.72 5.15 -7.90
CA GLY A 3 -15.52 6.36 -8.05
C GLY A 3 -14.74 7.67 -8.02
N ARG A 4 -13.40 7.64 -8.16
CA ARG A 4 -12.54 8.80 -7.83
C ARG A 4 -11.93 9.47 -9.05
N ASN A 5 -11.61 8.70 -10.07
CA ASN A 5 -10.98 9.21 -11.27
C ASN A 5 -12.06 9.63 -12.26
N LYS A 6 -11.85 10.77 -12.92
CA LYS A 6 -12.83 11.34 -13.84
C LYS A 6 -12.19 11.73 -15.16
N THR A 7 -12.92 11.51 -16.25
CA THR A 7 -12.55 12.01 -17.58
C THR A 7 -12.62 13.54 -17.61
N SER A 8 -12.13 14.15 -18.70
CA SER A 8 -12.26 15.60 -18.94
C SER A 8 -13.71 16.09 -18.89
N ASN A 9 -14.68 15.19 -19.11
CA ASN A 9 -16.11 15.49 -19.13
C ASN A 9 -16.77 15.26 -17.77
N GLY A 10 -16.01 14.86 -16.74
CA GLY A 10 -16.50 14.64 -15.38
C GLY A 10 -17.15 13.27 -15.13
N GLU A 11 -17.13 12.37 -16.11
CA GLU A 11 -17.58 10.98 -15.98
C GLU A 11 -16.56 10.17 -15.20
N VAL A 12 -17.00 9.23 -14.37
CA VAL A 12 -16.10 8.36 -13.60
C VAL A 12 -15.42 7.36 -14.53
N ASP A 13 -14.09 7.30 -14.47
CA ASP A 13 -13.28 6.32 -15.18
C ASP A 13 -12.09 5.92 -14.30
N ASP A 14 -12.27 4.86 -13.51
CA ASP A 14 -11.23 4.33 -12.63
C ASP A 14 -10.37 3.25 -13.28
N ARG A 15 -10.52 3.04 -14.59
CA ARG A 15 -9.75 2.03 -15.30
C ARG A 15 -8.25 2.34 -15.16
N HIS A 16 -7.44 1.33 -14.82
CA HIS A 16 -5.99 1.47 -14.54
C HIS A 16 -5.65 2.37 -13.35
N HIS A 17 -6.61 2.68 -12.47
CA HIS A 17 -6.39 3.56 -11.32
C HIS A 17 -6.80 2.93 -9.99
N LEU A 18 -7.36 1.72 -10.00
CA LEU A 18 -7.77 1.07 -8.76
C LEU A 18 -6.56 0.49 -8.03
N VAL A 19 -6.54 0.73 -6.72
CA VAL A 19 -5.53 0.19 -5.81
C VAL A 19 -6.20 -0.73 -4.80
N VAL A 20 -5.67 -1.94 -4.67
CA VAL A 20 -6.03 -2.90 -3.60
C VAL A 20 -5.10 -2.66 -2.41
N GLY A 21 -3.79 -2.61 -2.68
CA GLY A 21 -2.75 -2.61 -1.67
C GLY A 21 -2.51 -4.02 -1.14
N GLU A 22 -1.38 -4.62 -1.53
CA GLU A 22 -0.97 -5.98 -1.13
C GLU A 22 -1.14 -6.29 0.37
N PRO A 23 -0.83 -5.38 1.32
CA PRO A 23 -1.02 -5.67 2.74
C PRO A 23 -2.45 -6.03 3.13
N GLN A 24 -3.47 -5.52 2.41
CA GLN A 24 -4.87 -5.81 2.70
C GLN A 24 -5.26 -7.27 2.44
N ILE A 25 -4.58 -7.92 1.50
CA ILE A 25 -4.86 -9.32 1.16
C ILE A 25 -3.93 -10.27 1.90
N HIS A 26 -2.84 -9.79 2.52
CA HIS A 26 -1.84 -10.64 3.16
C HIS A 26 -2.45 -11.56 4.23
N ASP A 27 -3.08 -10.97 5.25
CA ASP A 27 -3.57 -11.72 6.40
C ASP A 27 -4.82 -12.53 6.06
N ALA A 28 -5.69 -11.97 5.23
CA ALA A 28 -6.88 -12.66 4.74
C ALA A 28 -6.54 -13.94 3.97
N LEU A 29 -5.50 -13.91 3.13
CA LEU A 29 -5.03 -15.08 2.40
C LEU A 29 -4.41 -16.14 3.32
N ASN A 30 -3.70 -15.71 4.37
CA ASN A 30 -3.14 -16.63 5.37
C ASN A 30 -4.24 -17.34 6.16
N GLU A 31 -5.31 -16.62 6.54
CA GLU A 31 -6.44 -17.16 7.29
C GLU A 31 -7.16 -18.28 6.52
N ILE A 32 -7.31 -18.13 5.19
CA ILE A 32 -8.00 -19.11 4.35
C ILE A 32 -7.08 -20.21 3.78
N ALA A 33 -5.78 -20.18 4.11
CA ALA A 33 -4.77 -21.03 3.45
C ALA A 33 -5.04 -22.54 3.59
N GLN A 34 -5.71 -22.96 4.68
CA GLN A 34 -6.04 -24.36 4.95
C GLN A 34 -7.50 -24.72 4.61
N ALA A 35 -8.27 -23.81 4.01
CA ALA A 35 -9.65 -24.09 3.64
C ALA A 35 -9.73 -25.08 2.46
N ASP A 36 -10.69 -26.01 2.52
CA ASP A 36 -10.94 -26.97 1.45
C ASP A 36 -11.29 -26.29 0.11
N ILE A 37 -11.96 -25.13 0.19
CA ILE A 37 -12.26 -24.26 -0.95
C ILE A 37 -11.90 -22.82 -0.59
N ARG A 38 -11.16 -22.15 -1.48
CA ARG A 38 -10.74 -20.76 -1.34
C ARG A 38 -11.37 -19.93 -2.47
N ILE A 39 -12.17 -18.93 -2.11
CA ILE A 39 -12.91 -18.09 -3.05
C ILE A 39 -12.55 -16.63 -2.77
N THR A 40 -12.03 -15.95 -3.80
CA THR A 40 -11.79 -14.51 -3.77
C THR A 40 -12.90 -13.80 -4.54
N VAL A 41 -13.38 -12.66 -4.03
CA VAL A 41 -14.42 -11.85 -4.67
C VAL A 41 -13.92 -10.43 -4.86
N LEU A 42 -14.00 -9.93 -6.10
CA LEU A 42 -13.60 -8.58 -6.50
C LEU A 42 -14.79 -7.90 -7.18
N HIS A 43 -14.91 -6.57 -7.08
CA HIS A 43 -15.93 -5.88 -7.86
C HIS A 43 -15.51 -5.71 -9.33
N HIS A 44 -14.26 -5.28 -9.56
CA HIS A 44 -13.70 -5.06 -10.89
C HIS A 44 -12.72 -6.17 -11.26
N PRO A 45 -12.52 -6.45 -12.56
CA PRO A 45 -11.47 -7.35 -13.02
C PRO A 45 -10.07 -6.71 -12.85
N PHE A 46 -9.01 -7.52 -12.98
CA PHE A 46 -7.63 -7.09 -12.75
C PHE A 46 -7.17 -5.97 -13.69
N GLU A 47 -7.72 -5.87 -14.89
CA GLU A 47 -7.45 -4.78 -15.85
C GLU A 47 -7.78 -3.38 -15.32
N TRP A 48 -8.56 -3.28 -14.25
CA TRP A 48 -8.89 -2.01 -13.63
C TRP A 48 -7.87 -1.57 -12.58
N LEU A 49 -7.03 -2.50 -12.12
CA LEU A 49 -5.98 -2.20 -11.18
C LEU A 49 -4.90 -1.33 -11.82
N ALA A 50 -4.27 -0.51 -11.00
CA ALA A 50 -3.11 0.28 -11.41
C ALA A 50 -1.96 -0.66 -11.82
N ASP A 51 -1.29 -0.30 -12.92
CA ASP A 51 -0.29 -1.17 -13.56
C ASP A 51 0.83 -1.61 -12.61
N PHE A 52 1.20 -0.78 -11.62
CA PHE A 52 2.29 -1.04 -10.69
C PHE A 52 1.99 -2.15 -9.67
N GLU A 53 0.73 -2.49 -9.41
CA GLU A 53 0.37 -3.59 -8.48
C GLU A 53 -0.46 -4.69 -9.13
N ARG A 54 -0.98 -4.45 -10.35
CA ARG A 54 -1.88 -5.38 -11.03
C ARG A 54 -1.34 -6.81 -11.03
N HIS A 55 -0.14 -7.02 -11.56
CA HIS A 55 0.45 -8.34 -11.72
C HIS A 55 0.69 -9.01 -10.36
N GLY A 56 1.28 -8.29 -9.39
CA GLY A 56 1.53 -8.84 -8.06
C GLY A 56 0.25 -9.23 -7.31
N ILE A 57 -0.83 -8.47 -7.46
CA ILE A 57 -2.14 -8.80 -6.88
C ILE A 57 -2.79 -9.97 -7.61
N GLU A 58 -2.78 -9.96 -8.94
CA GLU A 58 -3.34 -11.02 -9.79
C GLU A 58 -2.67 -12.37 -9.48
N ASP A 59 -1.35 -12.45 -9.56
CA ASP A 59 -0.57 -13.67 -9.28
C ASP A 59 -0.83 -14.19 -7.86
N ARG A 60 -0.80 -13.30 -6.87
CA ARG A 60 -0.97 -13.69 -5.46
C ARG A 60 -2.38 -14.21 -5.16
N LEU A 61 -3.40 -13.61 -5.77
CA LEU A 61 -4.78 -14.06 -5.59
C LEU A 61 -5.04 -15.36 -6.37
N GLU A 62 -4.46 -15.52 -7.55
CA GLU A 62 -4.58 -16.75 -8.34
C GLU A 62 -3.88 -17.94 -7.66
N ASP A 63 -2.69 -17.74 -7.09
CA ASP A 63 -1.99 -18.79 -6.33
C ASP A 63 -2.74 -19.23 -5.06
N ALA A 64 -3.47 -18.30 -4.45
CA ALA A 64 -4.13 -18.53 -3.17
C ALA A 64 -5.61 -18.92 -3.30
N SER A 65 -6.20 -18.91 -4.49
CA SER A 65 -7.64 -19.14 -4.71
C SER A 65 -7.92 -20.31 -5.64
N HIS A 66 -9.02 -21.02 -5.41
CA HIS A 66 -9.57 -21.96 -6.39
C HIS A 66 -10.51 -21.24 -7.36
N PHE A 67 -11.24 -20.24 -6.85
CA PHE A 67 -12.17 -19.43 -7.64
C PHE A 67 -11.94 -17.95 -7.37
N ILE A 68 -11.84 -17.16 -8.45
CA ILE A 68 -11.90 -15.70 -8.38
C ILE A 68 -13.18 -15.27 -9.05
N LEU A 69 -14.05 -14.59 -8.29
CA LEU A 69 -15.31 -14.06 -8.79
C LEU A 69 -15.17 -12.56 -8.96
N HIS A 70 -15.58 -12.02 -10.11
CA HIS A 70 -15.65 -10.56 -10.26
C HIS A 70 -16.91 -10.07 -10.96
N GLY A 71 -17.28 -8.83 -10.65
CA GLY A 71 -18.37 -8.12 -11.32
C GLY A 71 -17.87 -7.24 -12.45
N HIS A 72 -18.58 -6.12 -12.63
CA HIS A 72 -18.31 -5.03 -13.57
C HIS A 72 -18.42 -5.40 -15.06
N GLU A 73 -17.90 -6.55 -15.49
CA GLU A 73 -18.06 -7.03 -16.85
C GLU A 73 -19.39 -7.74 -17.06
N HIS A 74 -20.11 -7.37 -18.12
CA HIS A 74 -21.39 -8.02 -18.46
C HIS A 74 -21.18 -9.33 -19.24
N ARG A 75 -19.93 -9.64 -19.61
CA ARG A 75 -19.58 -10.85 -20.37
C ARG A 75 -19.24 -12.01 -19.43
N SER A 76 -20.01 -13.09 -19.51
CA SER A 76 -19.77 -14.32 -18.77
C SER A 76 -18.71 -15.19 -19.44
N LYS A 77 -17.41 -14.85 -19.30
CA LYS A 77 -16.29 -15.64 -19.83
C LYS A 77 -15.55 -16.33 -18.70
N VAL A 78 -15.71 -17.64 -18.56
CA VAL A 78 -14.92 -18.44 -17.60
C VAL A 78 -13.49 -18.58 -18.11
N VAL A 79 -12.51 -18.24 -17.27
CA VAL A 79 -11.09 -18.28 -17.60
C VAL A 79 -10.36 -19.19 -16.60
N PRO A 80 -10.06 -20.45 -16.97
CA PRO A 80 -9.21 -21.31 -16.15
C PRO A 80 -7.74 -20.90 -16.32
N ASN A 81 -7.02 -20.79 -15.21
CA ASN A 81 -5.57 -20.71 -15.20
C ASN A 81 -4.99 -22.10 -14.86
N PRO A 82 -4.41 -22.82 -15.84
CA PRO A 82 -3.87 -24.17 -15.63
C PRO A 82 -2.59 -24.18 -14.80
N LEU A 83 -1.90 -23.04 -14.63
CA LEU A 83 -0.67 -22.96 -13.84
C LEU A 83 -0.98 -22.88 -12.35
N THR A 84 -1.96 -22.07 -11.97
CA THR A 84 -2.32 -21.80 -10.57
C THR A 84 -3.48 -22.65 -10.07
N GLN A 85 -4.12 -23.43 -10.95
CA GLN A 85 -5.35 -24.18 -10.63
C GLN A 85 -6.45 -23.26 -10.08
N CYS A 86 -6.49 -22.02 -10.55
CA CYS A 86 -7.53 -21.06 -10.26
C CYS A 86 -8.48 -20.94 -11.46
N VAL A 87 -9.77 -20.68 -11.21
CA VAL A 87 -10.71 -20.29 -12.25
C VAL A 87 -11.33 -18.94 -11.94
N THR A 88 -11.18 -18.02 -12.89
CA THR A 88 -11.81 -16.71 -12.84
C THR A 88 -13.18 -16.77 -13.51
N ILE A 89 -14.21 -16.35 -12.78
CA ILE A 89 -15.63 -16.41 -13.19
C ILE A 89 -16.26 -15.02 -13.04
N PRO A 90 -16.52 -14.32 -14.15
CA PRO A 90 -17.32 -13.10 -14.13
C PRO A 90 -18.76 -13.42 -13.75
N ALA A 91 -19.34 -12.65 -12.82
CA ALA A 91 -20.70 -12.84 -12.31
C ALA A 91 -21.78 -12.61 -13.39
N GLY A 92 -21.49 -11.77 -14.38
CA GLY A 92 -22.50 -11.17 -15.26
C GLY A 92 -23.27 -10.06 -14.54
N ALA A 93 -24.30 -9.51 -15.21
CA ALA A 93 -25.14 -8.46 -14.65
C ALA A 93 -26.59 -8.95 -14.52
N GLY A 94 -27.11 -9.12 -13.31
CA GLY A 94 -28.49 -9.55 -13.10
C GLY A 94 -29.55 -8.45 -13.33
N TYR A 95 -29.12 -7.18 -13.41
CA TYR A 95 -30.00 -6.01 -13.29
C TYR A 95 -29.89 -4.99 -14.43
N ASP A 96 -28.96 -5.15 -15.37
CA ASP A 96 -28.62 -4.11 -16.35
C ASP A 96 -29.69 -3.96 -17.45
N LEU A 97 -29.64 -4.81 -18.47
CA LEU A 97 -30.57 -4.73 -19.61
C LEU A 97 -31.35 -6.04 -19.77
N ARG A 98 -32.64 -5.98 -19.43
CA ARG A 98 -33.62 -7.04 -19.75
C ARG A 98 -33.79 -7.24 -21.26
N ILE A 99 -33.71 -6.16 -22.03
CA ILE A 99 -33.75 -6.21 -23.50
C ILE A 99 -32.51 -5.44 -23.97
N ALA A 100 -31.44 -6.16 -24.26
CA ALA A 100 -30.19 -5.57 -24.70
C ALA A 100 -30.13 -5.51 -26.23
N GLU A 101 -29.67 -4.39 -26.80
CA GLU A 101 -29.40 -4.28 -28.24
C GLU A 101 -28.30 -5.25 -28.69
N HIS A 102 -27.34 -5.52 -27.79
CA HIS A 102 -26.29 -6.52 -28.00
C HIS A 102 -26.38 -7.61 -26.92
N PRO A 103 -26.45 -8.90 -27.28
CA PRO A 103 -26.65 -10.01 -26.33
C PRO A 103 -25.63 -10.05 -25.17
N ARG A 104 -24.40 -9.59 -25.41
CA ARG A 104 -23.35 -9.40 -24.39
C ARG A 104 -23.74 -8.55 -23.17
N TYR A 105 -24.80 -7.74 -23.26
CA TYR A 105 -25.31 -6.91 -22.17
C TYR A 105 -26.65 -7.40 -21.64
N ALA A 106 -27.16 -8.53 -22.17
CA ALA A 106 -28.36 -9.14 -21.62
C ALA A 106 -28.10 -9.56 -20.17
N ASN A 107 -29.14 -9.49 -19.34
CA ASN A 107 -29.01 -9.93 -17.96
C ASN A 107 -28.44 -11.35 -17.89
N ALA A 108 -27.48 -11.57 -16.99
CA ALA A 108 -26.77 -12.84 -16.86
C ALA A 108 -26.51 -13.18 -15.40
N TYR A 109 -26.40 -14.48 -15.13
CA TYR A 109 -25.90 -15.02 -13.87
C TYR A 109 -25.23 -16.36 -14.11
N ASN A 110 -24.51 -16.84 -13.11
CA ASN A 110 -23.97 -18.19 -13.12
C ASN A 110 -24.13 -18.88 -11.76
N TRP A 111 -23.92 -20.18 -11.75
CA TRP A 111 -23.69 -20.94 -10.52
C TRP A 111 -22.68 -22.05 -10.78
N VAL A 112 -22.02 -22.50 -9.71
CA VAL A 112 -20.99 -23.54 -9.76
C VAL A 112 -21.42 -24.73 -8.92
N SER A 113 -21.30 -25.93 -9.48
CA SER A 113 -21.37 -27.20 -8.73
C SER A 113 -19.97 -27.78 -8.71
N PHE A 114 -19.39 -27.98 -7.53
CA PHE A 114 -18.01 -28.44 -7.38
C PHE A 114 -17.92 -29.57 -6.35
N ASP A 115 -17.31 -30.68 -6.76
CA ASP A 115 -16.95 -31.81 -5.90
C ASP A 115 -15.50 -31.64 -5.44
N VAL A 116 -15.37 -31.31 -4.15
CA VAL A 116 -14.07 -31.08 -3.49
C VAL A 116 -13.20 -32.33 -3.51
N ALA A 117 -13.78 -33.50 -3.28
CA ALA A 117 -13.03 -34.75 -3.20
C ALA A 117 -12.53 -35.21 -4.58
N ALA A 118 -13.32 -34.95 -5.62
CA ALA A 118 -12.93 -35.27 -7.00
C ALA A 118 -12.04 -34.18 -7.63
N GLY A 119 -12.06 -32.95 -7.12
CA GLY A 119 -11.43 -31.79 -7.75
C GLY A 119 -12.14 -31.33 -9.02
N GLN A 120 -13.43 -31.68 -9.19
CA GLN A 120 -14.15 -31.52 -10.45
C GLN A 120 -15.42 -30.71 -10.25
N GLY A 121 -15.74 -29.86 -11.22
CA GLY A 121 -16.98 -29.09 -11.18
C GLY A 121 -17.47 -28.63 -12.53
N LEU A 122 -18.63 -27.97 -12.49
CA LEU A 122 -19.33 -27.41 -13.63
C LEU A 122 -19.76 -25.99 -13.29
N VAL A 123 -19.45 -25.04 -14.18
CA VAL A 123 -20.01 -23.68 -14.16
C VAL A 123 -21.18 -23.62 -15.12
N PHE A 124 -22.35 -23.26 -14.63
CA PHE A 124 -23.56 -23.10 -15.43
C PHE A 124 -23.79 -21.62 -15.69
N LEU A 125 -23.71 -21.23 -16.96
CA LEU A 125 -23.89 -19.85 -17.39
C LEU A 125 -25.31 -19.66 -17.90
N ARG A 126 -25.97 -18.58 -17.48
CA ARG A 126 -27.33 -18.22 -17.89
C ARG A 126 -27.40 -16.79 -18.34
N HIS A 127 -28.23 -16.56 -19.34
CA HIS A 127 -28.62 -15.22 -19.77
C HIS A 127 -30.13 -15.14 -19.94
N TRP A 128 -30.64 -13.91 -19.92
CA TRP A 128 -32.03 -13.62 -20.18
C TRP A 128 -32.28 -13.55 -21.69
N ASP A 129 -33.19 -14.38 -22.17
CA ASP A 129 -33.69 -14.33 -23.54
C ASP A 129 -34.86 -13.34 -23.60
N GLY A 130 -34.60 -12.17 -24.17
CA GLY A 130 -35.62 -11.13 -24.37
C GLY A 130 -36.75 -11.55 -25.30
N THR A 131 -36.51 -12.44 -26.26
CA THR A 131 -37.53 -12.91 -27.21
C THR A 131 -38.51 -13.85 -26.54
N ASN A 132 -38.00 -14.82 -25.77
CA ASN A 132 -38.83 -15.82 -25.09
C ASN A 132 -39.22 -15.42 -23.66
N SER A 133 -38.75 -14.28 -23.16
CA SER A 133 -38.98 -13.79 -21.79
C SER A 133 -38.65 -14.84 -20.72
N SER A 134 -37.50 -15.49 -20.86
CA SER A 134 -37.09 -16.58 -19.97
C SER A 134 -35.58 -16.61 -19.77
N TRP A 135 -35.13 -17.20 -18.67
CA TRP A 135 -33.71 -17.51 -18.46
C TRP A 135 -33.33 -18.76 -19.25
N THR A 136 -32.27 -18.68 -20.03
CA THR A 136 -31.77 -19.81 -20.83
C THR A 136 -30.26 -19.98 -20.68
N LYS A 137 -29.73 -21.11 -21.17
CA LYS A 137 -28.28 -21.39 -21.21
C LYS A 137 -27.56 -20.30 -22.02
N ASP A 138 -26.42 -19.80 -21.53
CA ASP A 138 -25.55 -18.94 -22.34
C ASP A 138 -24.76 -19.76 -23.38
N THR A 139 -25.46 -20.15 -24.43
CA THR A 139 -24.88 -20.78 -25.60
C THR A 139 -24.25 -19.76 -26.55
N GLN A 140 -24.29 -18.45 -26.26
CA GLN A 140 -23.69 -17.44 -27.13
C GLN A 140 -22.22 -17.23 -26.80
N THR A 141 -21.90 -17.13 -25.51
CA THR A 141 -20.52 -16.96 -25.02
C THR A 141 -19.77 -18.30 -25.01
N HIS A 142 -20.46 -19.39 -24.67
CA HIS A 142 -19.91 -20.75 -24.59
C HIS A 142 -20.71 -21.72 -25.48
N LYS A 143 -20.56 -21.53 -26.80
CA LYS A 143 -21.29 -22.28 -27.85
C LYS A 143 -21.03 -23.78 -27.81
N LYS A 144 -19.79 -24.19 -27.61
CA LYS A 144 -19.38 -25.60 -27.71
C LYS A 144 -19.83 -26.38 -26.46
N GLU A 145 -19.89 -25.69 -25.34
CA GLU A 145 -20.15 -26.26 -24.03
C GLU A 145 -21.62 -26.07 -23.59
N GLU A 146 -22.47 -25.55 -24.47
CA GLU A 146 -23.90 -25.25 -24.20
C GLU A 146 -24.14 -24.47 -22.89
N GLY A 147 -23.28 -23.49 -22.58
CA GLY A 147 -23.37 -22.72 -21.34
C GLY A 147 -23.05 -23.54 -20.08
N VAL A 148 -22.28 -24.63 -20.19
CA VAL A 148 -21.80 -25.45 -19.08
C VAL A 148 -20.29 -25.67 -19.20
N VAL A 149 -19.48 -24.93 -18.43
CA VAL A 149 -18.02 -25.02 -18.51
C VAL A 149 -17.48 -26.01 -17.46
N PRO A 150 -16.80 -27.09 -17.86
CA PRO A 150 -16.17 -27.99 -16.91
C PRO A 150 -14.92 -27.38 -16.27
N ILE A 151 -14.74 -27.65 -14.98
CA ILE A 151 -13.57 -27.26 -14.19
C ILE A 151 -12.94 -28.53 -13.63
N ASN A 152 -11.61 -28.60 -13.69
CA ASN A 152 -10.84 -29.72 -13.17
C ASN A 152 -9.56 -29.21 -12.51
N PHE A 153 -9.47 -29.40 -11.20
CA PHE A 153 -8.25 -29.21 -10.44
C PHE A 153 -7.58 -30.57 -10.27
N PRO A 154 -6.27 -30.69 -10.55
CA PRO A 154 -5.51 -31.88 -10.20
C PRO A 154 -5.76 -32.27 -8.76
N LYS A 155 -6.02 -33.55 -8.48
CA LYS A 155 -6.18 -34.04 -7.11
C LYS A 155 -5.00 -33.57 -6.27
N SER A 156 -5.26 -32.68 -5.32
CA SER A 156 -4.31 -32.42 -4.25
C SER A 156 -4.14 -33.73 -3.49
N GLU A 157 -2.90 -34.16 -3.24
CA GLU A 157 -2.68 -35.15 -2.19
C GLU A 157 -3.30 -34.56 -0.91
N PRO A 158 -4.07 -35.34 -0.12
CA PRO A 158 -4.57 -34.84 1.15
C PRO A 158 -3.39 -34.26 1.94
N PRO A 159 -3.56 -33.10 2.60
CA PRO A 159 -2.45 -32.43 3.28
C PRO A 159 -1.80 -33.44 4.21
N LYS A 160 -0.55 -33.82 3.92
CA LYS A 160 0.23 -34.69 4.80
C LYS A 160 0.28 -33.97 6.13
N THR A 161 -0.41 -34.53 7.13
CA THR A 161 -0.31 -34.07 8.50
C THR A 161 1.18 -34.01 8.82
N PRO A 162 1.76 -32.82 9.10
CA PRO A 162 3.19 -32.74 9.31
C PRO A 162 3.50 -33.61 10.53
N SER A 163 4.29 -34.66 10.35
CA SER A 163 4.86 -35.34 11.51
C SER A 163 5.73 -34.32 12.24
N THR A 164 5.52 -34.21 13.54
CA THR A 164 6.02 -33.14 14.39
C THR A 164 7.56 -33.10 14.44
N GLU A 165 8.24 -34.15 13.97
CA GLU A 165 9.70 -34.24 13.86
C GLU A 165 10.24 -33.81 12.49
N ALA A 166 9.56 -34.07 11.37
CA ALA A 166 10.05 -33.67 10.03
C ALA A 166 9.90 -32.15 9.77
N ALA A 167 8.99 -31.49 10.48
CA ALA A 167 8.77 -30.04 10.39
C ALA A 167 9.90 -29.20 11.00
N LYS A 168 10.83 -29.79 11.77
CA LYS A 168 12.00 -29.08 12.31
C LYS A 168 13.19 -29.07 11.33
N GLU A 169 13.39 -30.14 10.56
CA GLU A 169 14.56 -30.24 9.66
C GLU A 169 14.38 -29.57 8.28
N ASP A 170 13.17 -29.44 7.75
CA ASP A 170 12.97 -28.88 6.38
C ASP A 170 12.70 -27.36 6.36
N LYS A 171 12.45 -26.71 7.52
CA LYS A 171 12.01 -25.30 7.57
C LYS A 171 13.10 -24.25 7.33
N PHE A 172 14.37 -24.58 7.56
CA PHE A 172 15.51 -23.68 7.29
C PHE A 172 16.34 -24.08 6.06
N ASN A 173 15.96 -25.17 5.37
CA ASN A 173 16.68 -25.70 4.20
C ASN A 173 16.32 -24.99 2.88
N ILE A 174 15.89 -23.73 2.95
CA ILE A 174 15.59 -22.88 1.77
C ILE A 174 16.85 -22.66 0.92
N VAL A 175 18.03 -22.70 1.54
CA VAL A 175 19.33 -22.53 0.85
C VAL A 175 19.55 -23.60 -0.23
N ASP A 176 18.93 -24.78 -0.12
CA ASP A 176 19.26 -25.89 -1.00
C ASP A 176 18.38 -26.09 -2.22
N LYS A 177 17.12 -25.61 -2.19
CA LYS A 177 16.16 -25.84 -3.27
C LYS A 177 16.08 -24.61 -4.19
N LYS A 178 16.83 -24.63 -5.32
CA LYS A 178 16.74 -23.76 -6.53
C LYS A 178 17.70 -22.56 -6.70
N LEU A 179 18.63 -22.25 -5.79
CA LEU A 179 19.60 -21.16 -6.00
C LEU A 179 20.79 -21.59 -6.89
N ASP A 180 21.25 -20.69 -7.77
CA ASP A 180 22.51 -20.90 -8.51
C ASP A 180 23.72 -20.89 -7.55
N LYS A 181 24.84 -21.49 -7.99
CA LYS A 181 26.05 -21.64 -7.16
C LYS A 181 26.61 -20.30 -6.65
N GLY A 182 26.51 -19.24 -7.45
CA GLY A 182 26.92 -17.89 -7.08
C GLY A 182 26.03 -17.29 -6.00
N ALA A 183 24.71 -17.41 -6.15
CA ALA A 183 23.75 -16.96 -5.15
C ALA A 183 23.91 -17.69 -3.81
N LYS A 184 24.09 -19.03 -3.82
CA LYS A 184 24.38 -19.81 -2.60
C LYS A 184 25.64 -19.34 -1.88
N THR A 185 26.71 -19.09 -2.63
CA THR A 185 28.00 -18.63 -2.07
C THR A 185 27.86 -17.23 -1.43
N ARG A 186 27.09 -16.32 -2.06
CA ARG A 186 26.82 -14.98 -1.53
C ARG A 186 25.99 -15.01 -0.27
N LEU A 187 24.95 -15.85 -0.24
CA LEU A 187 24.08 -16.04 0.93
C LEU A 187 24.88 -16.57 2.12
N GLN A 188 25.72 -17.58 1.90
CA GLN A 188 26.61 -18.14 2.93
C GLN A 188 27.60 -17.09 3.46
N LYS A 189 28.13 -16.23 2.59
CA LYS A 189 28.99 -15.12 3.02
C LYS A 189 28.25 -14.13 3.90
N LEU A 190 27.01 -13.76 3.55
CA LEU A 190 26.19 -12.86 4.34
C LEU A 190 25.82 -13.46 5.71
N ILE A 191 25.38 -14.72 5.74
CA ILE A 191 25.09 -15.46 6.98
C ILE A 191 26.32 -15.45 7.89
N LYS A 192 27.50 -15.76 7.34
CA LYS A 192 28.76 -15.75 8.10
C LYS A 192 29.08 -14.36 8.66
N THR A 193 28.93 -13.31 7.85
CA THR A 193 29.19 -11.94 8.32
C THR A 193 28.21 -11.50 9.41
N LEU A 194 26.92 -11.83 9.27
CA LEU A 194 25.93 -11.57 10.32
C LEU A 194 26.23 -12.32 11.61
N ASP A 195 26.64 -13.59 11.51
CA ASP A 195 27.06 -14.39 12.67
C ASP A 195 28.25 -13.75 13.41
N GLU A 196 29.24 -13.24 12.68
CA GLU A 196 30.37 -12.51 13.25
C GLU A 196 29.92 -11.22 13.98
N GLN A 197 28.96 -10.48 13.42
CA GLN A 197 28.42 -9.27 14.06
C GLN A 197 27.60 -9.60 15.31
N LEU A 198 26.71 -10.59 15.24
CA LEU A 198 25.84 -10.98 16.36
C LEU A 198 26.64 -11.50 17.57
N LYS A 199 27.88 -11.95 17.37
CA LYS A 199 28.79 -12.41 18.44
C LYS A 199 29.64 -11.31 19.07
N LEU A 200 29.54 -10.06 18.62
CA LEU A 200 30.28 -8.96 19.22
C LEU A 200 29.84 -8.77 20.69
N PRO A 201 30.78 -8.71 21.65
CA PRO A 201 30.46 -8.63 23.07
C PRO A 201 29.52 -7.48 23.44
N GLU A 202 29.71 -6.33 22.79
CA GLU A 202 28.89 -5.12 22.94
C GLU A 202 27.44 -5.31 22.46
N LEU A 203 27.17 -6.25 21.55
CA LEU A 203 25.84 -6.54 21.05
C LEU A 203 25.09 -7.60 21.88
N ASN A 204 25.77 -8.33 22.76
CA ASN A 204 25.16 -9.42 23.55
C ASN A 204 23.85 -9.03 24.27
N PRO A 205 23.73 -7.86 24.94
CA PRO A 205 22.47 -7.50 25.59
C PRO A 205 21.32 -7.32 24.59
N ILE A 206 21.63 -6.76 23.42
CA ILE A 206 20.64 -6.46 22.36
C ILE A 206 20.25 -7.74 21.65
N VAL A 207 21.20 -8.61 21.31
CA VAL A 207 20.94 -9.90 20.64
C VAL A 207 20.08 -10.81 21.53
N LYS A 208 20.29 -10.79 22.85
CA LYS A 208 19.44 -11.53 23.79
C LYS A 208 18.00 -11.03 23.82
N GLU A 209 17.81 -9.72 23.94
CA GLU A 209 16.46 -9.15 23.98
C GLU A 209 15.78 -9.28 22.61
N PHE A 210 16.52 -9.14 21.52
CA PHE A 210 16.02 -9.36 20.17
C PHE A 210 15.58 -10.81 19.96
N SER A 211 16.39 -11.78 20.37
CA SER A 211 16.04 -13.19 20.31
C SER A 211 14.79 -13.50 21.14
N LYS A 212 14.66 -12.87 22.31
CA LYS A 212 13.47 -13.00 23.15
C LYS A 212 12.21 -12.46 22.45
N PHE A 213 12.26 -11.26 21.87
CA PHE A 213 11.13 -10.71 21.13
C PHE A 213 10.72 -11.60 19.95
N LEU A 214 11.70 -12.17 19.23
CA LEU A 214 11.41 -13.13 18.16
C LEU A 214 10.79 -14.44 18.68
N HIS A 215 11.15 -14.91 19.88
CA HIS A 215 10.53 -16.10 20.48
C HIS A 215 9.12 -15.87 21.00
N GLU A 216 8.80 -14.64 21.40
CA GLU A 216 7.46 -14.24 21.87
C GLU A 216 6.48 -13.99 20.72
N ASP A 217 6.99 -13.85 19.49
CA ASP A 217 6.20 -13.64 18.29
C ASP A 217 5.81 -14.98 17.62
N GLU A 218 4.50 -15.22 17.52
CA GLU A 218 3.94 -16.45 16.95
C GLU A 218 4.29 -16.67 15.48
N ASP A 219 4.69 -15.62 14.74
CA ASP A 219 5.11 -15.71 13.34
C ASP A 219 6.50 -16.34 13.17
N PHE A 220 7.26 -16.49 14.26
CA PHE A 220 8.60 -17.07 14.22
C PHE A 220 8.61 -18.49 14.81
N PRO A 221 9.07 -19.49 14.04
CA PRO A 221 9.20 -20.84 14.57
C PRO A 221 10.27 -20.88 15.66
N ALA A 222 10.13 -21.77 16.65
CA ALA A 222 11.16 -22.00 17.66
C ALA A 222 12.54 -22.25 17.02
N PHE A 223 13.57 -21.56 17.53
CA PHE A 223 14.93 -21.58 16.98
C PHE A 223 15.98 -21.47 18.09
N ASP A 224 17.20 -21.95 17.83
CA ASP A 224 18.33 -21.70 18.73
C ASP A 224 19.00 -20.37 18.35
N GLU A 225 19.58 -19.63 19.30
CA GLU A 225 20.25 -18.34 19.02
C GLU A 225 21.34 -18.45 17.94
N ALA A 226 21.95 -19.63 17.78
CA ALA A 226 22.91 -19.95 16.72
C ALA A 226 22.29 -19.93 15.29
N ASP A 227 20.98 -20.09 15.17
CA ASP A 227 20.24 -20.07 13.91
C ASP A 227 19.83 -18.65 13.50
N LEU A 228 19.96 -17.67 14.39
CA LEU A 228 19.53 -16.29 14.16
C LEU A 228 20.10 -15.67 12.86
N PRO A 229 21.39 -15.83 12.50
CA PRO A 229 21.92 -15.31 11.24
C PRO A 229 21.20 -15.90 10.02
N THR A 230 20.86 -17.19 10.08
CA THR A 230 20.14 -17.89 9.00
C THR A 230 18.70 -17.40 8.91
N ILE A 231 18.02 -17.22 10.04
CA ILE A 231 16.63 -16.70 10.12
C ILE A 231 16.51 -15.32 9.47
N LEU A 232 17.44 -14.41 9.81
CA LEU A 232 17.46 -13.04 9.30
C LEU A 232 17.71 -12.98 7.79
N VAL A 233 18.52 -13.89 7.26
CA VAL A 233 18.86 -13.91 5.83
C VAL A 233 17.81 -14.63 5.00
N THR A 234 17.34 -15.79 5.46
CA THR A 234 16.38 -16.62 4.71
C THR A 234 14.95 -16.09 4.77
N GLY A 235 14.64 -15.20 5.73
CA GLY A 235 13.34 -14.53 5.81
C GLY A 235 12.23 -15.43 6.32
N SER A 236 12.55 -16.34 7.24
CA SER A 236 11.54 -16.96 8.10
C SER A 236 10.93 -15.85 8.98
N GLY A 237 9.65 -15.53 8.73
CA GLY A 237 8.92 -14.43 9.36
C GLY A 237 8.87 -13.14 8.53
N ASN A 238 8.06 -12.18 8.96
CA ASN A 238 7.94 -10.86 8.33
C ASN A 238 9.19 -10.01 8.66
N ARG A 239 9.92 -9.56 7.63
CA ARG A 239 11.17 -8.79 7.83
C ARG A 239 10.95 -7.41 8.45
N ASN A 240 9.78 -6.79 8.23
CA ASN A 240 9.44 -5.54 8.92
C ASN A 240 9.28 -5.80 10.42
N THR A 241 8.69 -6.93 10.78
CA THR A 241 8.56 -7.39 12.16
C THR A 241 9.94 -7.69 12.78
N GLN A 242 10.86 -8.32 12.05
CA GLN A 242 12.25 -8.52 12.51
C GLN A 242 12.93 -7.18 12.85
N ILE A 243 12.75 -6.14 12.03
CA ILE A 243 13.31 -4.81 12.29
C ILE A 243 12.62 -4.14 13.48
N GLY A 244 11.29 -4.25 13.58
CA GLY A 244 10.54 -3.76 14.73
C GLY A 244 11.08 -4.33 16.03
N HIS A 245 11.21 -5.66 16.10
CA HIS A 245 11.76 -6.36 17.26
C HIS A 245 13.21 -5.99 17.57
N PHE A 246 14.03 -5.76 16.55
CA PHE A 246 15.41 -5.29 16.75
C PHE A 246 15.45 -3.88 17.36
N LEU A 247 14.58 -2.97 16.91
CA LEU A 247 14.47 -1.63 17.48
C LEU A 247 13.95 -1.67 18.92
N SER A 248 12.93 -2.50 19.19
CA SER A 248 12.42 -2.72 20.56
C SER A 248 13.48 -3.32 21.48
N ALA A 249 14.36 -4.20 20.97
CA ALA A 249 15.50 -4.73 21.73
C ALA A 249 16.50 -3.65 22.12
N ILE A 250 16.78 -2.69 21.22
CA ILE A 250 17.64 -1.55 21.52
C ILE A 250 17.00 -0.69 22.61
N GLU A 251 15.72 -0.33 22.46
CA GLU A 251 14.98 0.47 23.44
C GLU A 251 15.00 -0.19 24.83
N ALA A 252 14.69 -1.48 24.91
CA ALA A 252 14.72 -2.24 26.16
C ALA A 252 16.11 -2.27 26.82
N VAL A 253 17.19 -2.36 26.04
CA VAL A 253 18.57 -2.32 26.55
C VAL A 253 18.97 -0.92 27.03
N VAL A 254 18.53 0.13 26.32
CA VAL A 254 18.72 1.54 26.70
C VAL A 254 17.99 1.84 28.01
N ASP A 255 16.72 1.45 28.12
CA ASP A 255 15.90 1.66 29.32
C ASP A 255 16.44 0.92 30.53
N ALA A 256 17.05 -0.25 30.32
CA ALA A 256 17.72 -1.01 31.36
C ALA A 256 19.07 -0.42 31.82
N GLY A 257 19.54 0.68 31.20
CA GLY A 257 20.84 1.29 31.49
C GLY A 257 22.03 0.40 31.08
N LYS A 258 21.81 -0.55 30.16
CA LYS A 258 22.82 -1.51 29.68
C LYS A 258 23.42 -1.12 28.34
N PHE A 259 22.98 0.00 27.76
CA PHE A 259 23.52 0.51 26.50
C PHE A 259 24.77 1.37 26.76
N ASP A 260 25.91 0.94 26.22
CA ASP A 260 27.15 1.71 26.27
C ASP A 260 27.47 2.37 24.92
N LYS A 261 28.31 3.40 24.95
CA LYS A 261 28.70 4.14 23.74
C LYS A 261 29.53 3.29 22.77
N SER A 262 30.22 2.25 23.25
CA SER A 262 30.93 1.29 22.41
C SER A 262 29.97 0.44 21.57
N SER A 263 28.74 0.22 22.05
CA SER A 263 27.70 -0.55 21.35
C SER A 263 27.08 0.24 20.19
N GLU A 264 27.14 1.58 20.23
CA GLU A 264 26.48 2.45 19.24
C GLU A 264 26.93 2.15 17.81
N GLU A 265 28.24 2.00 17.59
CA GLU A 265 28.77 1.71 16.26
C GLU A 265 28.38 0.28 15.83
N ALA A 266 28.58 -0.72 16.69
CA ALA A 266 28.20 -2.10 16.39
C ALA A 266 26.71 -2.24 16.05
N VAL A 267 25.83 -1.50 16.74
CA VAL A 267 24.39 -1.47 16.46
C VAL A 267 24.08 -0.88 15.09
N LYS A 268 24.74 0.22 14.70
CA LYS A 268 24.58 0.81 13.36
C LYS A 268 25.02 -0.17 12.27
N ILE A 269 26.11 -0.89 12.50
CA ILE A 269 26.63 -1.91 11.57
C ILE A 269 25.62 -3.06 11.43
N LEU A 270 25.15 -3.62 12.54
CA LEU A 270 24.17 -4.70 12.53
C LEU A 270 22.86 -4.27 11.87
N PHE A 271 22.38 -3.06 12.17
CA PHE A 271 21.18 -2.50 11.56
C PHE A 271 21.34 -2.33 10.03
N ALA A 272 22.50 -1.90 9.56
CA ALA A 272 22.78 -1.82 8.13
C ALA A 272 22.70 -3.18 7.44
N TYR A 273 23.20 -4.25 8.07
CA TYR A 273 23.05 -5.61 7.56
C TYR A 273 21.58 -6.08 7.56
N LEU A 274 20.79 -5.75 8.58
CA LEU A 274 19.36 -6.05 8.62
C LEU A 274 18.58 -5.33 7.52
N ILE A 275 18.87 -4.06 7.24
CA ILE A 275 18.26 -3.35 6.11
C ILE A 275 18.68 -4.01 4.79
N GLN A 276 19.94 -4.45 4.67
CA GLN A 276 20.40 -5.13 3.47
C GLN A 276 19.62 -6.43 3.22
N THR A 277 19.14 -7.12 4.26
CA THR A 277 18.28 -8.29 4.05
C THR A 277 16.91 -7.91 3.49
N LEU A 278 16.34 -6.74 3.81
CA LEU A 278 15.06 -6.26 3.23
C LEU A 278 15.11 -6.07 1.72
N VAL A 279 16.19 -5.49 1.20
CA VAL A 279 16.32 -5.05 -0.21
C VAL A 279 16.27 -6.23 -1.21
N VAL A 280 16.43 -7.48 -0.75
CA VAL A 280 16.63 -8.67 -1.60
C VAL A 280 15.33 -9.28 -2.18
N LYS A 281 14.15 -8.67 -2.02
CA LYS A 281 12.90 -9.20 -2.61
C LYS A 281 12.15 -8.15 -3.42
N CYS A 282 12.59 -7.93 -4.67
CA CYS A 282 11.68 -7.57 -5.75
C CYS A 282 11.74 -8.75 -6.74
N LYS A 283 10.62 -9.46 -6.92
CA LYS A 283 10.58 -10.80 -7.54
C LYS A 283 10.33 -10.80 -9.05
N ASP A 284 10.17 -9.64 -9.67
CA ASP A 284 9.51 -9.57 -10.98
C ASP A 284 10.43 -9.45 -12.19
N GLU A 285 11.75 -9.51 -12.03
CA GLU A 285 12.64 -9.63 -13.19
C GLU A 285 13.79 -10.60 -12.87
N ASP A 286 14.31 -11.23 -13.92
CA ASP A 286 15.51 -12.10 -13.96
C ASP A 286 16.78 -11.37 -13.46
N ASP A 287 16.77 -10.82 -12.25
CA ASP A 287 17.95 -10.27 -11.60
C ASP A 287 18.69 -11.40 -10.90
N LEU A 288 19.44 -12.17 -11.70
CA LEU A 288 20.61 -12.93 -11.25
C LEU A 288 21.71 -12.00 -10.65
N GLY A 289 21.45 -10.70 -10.52
CA GLY A 289 22.25 -9.72 -9.83
C GLY A 289 21.70 -9.43 -8.45
N LEU A 290 22.56 -9.60 -7.43
CA LEU A 290 22.54 -8.73 -6.26
C LEU A 290 22.31 -7.28 -6.73
N THR A 291 21.12 -6.72 -6.51
CA THR A 291 20.89 -5.29 -6.72
C THR A 291 21.68 -4.58 -5.63
N ARG A 292 22.84 -4.13 -6.10
CA ARG A 292 23.95 -3.46 -5.44
C ARG A 292 23.50 -2.41 -4.41
N ILE A 293 23.79 -2.69 -3.15
CA ILE A 293 24.49 -1.69 -2.33
C ILE A 293 25.77 -2.38 -1.86
N ALA A 294 26.89 -2.06 -2.51
CA ALA A 294 28.19 -2.33 -1.92
C ALA A 294 28.32 -1.40 -0.72
N VAL A 295 27.90 -1.86 0.45
CA VAL A 295 28.03 -1.11 1.70
C VAL A 295 29.48 -1.25 2.16
N GLU A 296 30.34 -0.36 1.66
CA GLU A 296 31.54 -0.02 2.43
C GLU A 296 31.10 0.89 3.58
N LEU A 297 31.17 0.31 4.77
CA LEU A 297 30.85 0.84 6.08
C LEU A 297 31.48 2.22 6.36
N LYS A 298 30.74 3.26 5.96
CA LYS A 298 30.70 4.62 6.52
C LYS A 298 29.60 5.41 5.81
N HIS A 299 29.54 5.28 4.48
CA HIS A 299 28.63 6.05 3.63
C HIS A 299 27.15 5.68 3.77
N THR A 300 26.77 4.44 4.10
CA THR A 300 25.36 4.06 4.29
C THR A 300 24.79 4.56 5.61
N VAL A 301 25.59 4.52 6.68
CA VAL A 301 25.24 5.11 7.98
C VAL A 301 25.24 6.64 7.86
N GLU A 302 26.21 7.22 7.15
CA GLU A 302 26.20 8.65 6.80
C GLU A 302 25.04 9.01 5.86
N LEU A 303 24.63 8.17 4.92
CA LEU A 303 23.46 8.38 4.05
C LEU A 303 22.15 8.30 4.82
N ILE A 304 22.03 7.41 5.81
CA ILE A 304 20.86 7.34 6.69
C ILE A 304 20.86 8.53 7.67
N SER A 305 22.03 8.97 8.12
CA SER A 305 22.19 10.17 8.97
C SER A 305 22.00 11.48 8.18
N LEU A 306 22.40 11.51 6.90
CA LEU A 306 22.17 12.59 5.94
C LEU A 306 20.73 12.60 5.48
N ALA A 307 20.09 11.46 5.20
CA ALA A 307 18.66 11.39 4.87
C ALA A 307 17.78 11.84 6.05
N ARG A 308 18.28 11.73 7.29
CA ARG A 308 17.63 12.29 8.48
C ARG A 308 17.82 13.81 8.63
N ASN A 309 18.82 14.42 7.98
CA ASN A 309 19.18 15.84 8.18
C ASN A 309 19.17 16.71 6.90
N THR A 310 19.10 16.12 5.71
CA THR A 310 19.12 16.78 4.41
C THR A 310 18.53 15.83 3.38
N SER A 311 17.32 16.07 2.89
CA SER A 311 16.70 15.26 1.84
C SER A 311 17.50 15.30 0.53
N PRO A 312 17.99 14.18 -0.02
CA PRO A 312 18.38 14.13 -1.42
C PRO A 312 17.35 13.28 -2.17
N GLN A 313 16.52 13.92 -3.00
CA GLN A 313 15.78 13.20 -4.03
C GLN A 313 16.79 12.62 -5.03
N ILE A 314 16.77 11.29 -5.21
CA ILE A 314 17.47 10.65 -6.32
C ILE A 314 16.62 10.90 -7.59
N PRO A 315 17.16 11.53 -8.64
CA PRO A 315 16.41 11.74 -9.88
C PRO A 315 16.31 10.40 -10.63
N GLY A 316 15.13 9.79 -10.59
CA GLY A 316 14.72 8.77 -11.57
C GLY A 316 14.05 9.46 -12.75
N GLN A 317 14.50 9.15 -13.98
CA GLN A 317 13.80 9.54 -15.20
C GLN A 317 12.35 9.05 -15.14
N ASP A 318 11.41 9.96 -15.39
CA ASP A 318 9.95 9.79 -15.36
C ASP A 318 9.28 9.77 -13.98
N SER A 319 9.67 10.68 -13.08
CA SER A 319 8.69 11.16 -12.10
C SER A 319 7.60 11.95 -12.82
N MET A 320 6.32 11.71 -12.50
CA MET A 320 5.17 12.44 -13.09
C MET A 320 5.29 13.96 -12.96
N GLU A 321 6.11 14.42 -12.02
CA GLU A 321 6.44 15.81 -11.76
C GLU A 321 7.34 16.42 -12.86
N HIS A 322 8.20 15.63 -13.51
CA HIS A 322 9.15 16.12 -14.52
C HIS A 322 9.15 15.23 -15.77
N LYS A 323 8.67 15.76 -16.90
CA LYS A 323 8.70 15.09 -18.20
C LYS A 323 9.65 15.82 -19.14
N ASN A 324 10.61 15.10 -19.72
CA ASN A 324 11.62 15.67 -20.64
C ASN A 324 12.41 16.86 -20.04
N GLY A 325 12.78 16.78 -18.76
CA GLY A 325 13.55 17.84 -18.09
C GLY A 325 12.78 19.15 -17.86
N LYS A 326 11.45 19.15 -18.05
CA LYS A 326 10.56 20.25 -17.69
C LYS A 326 9.56 19.78 -16.64
N ARG A 327 9.34 20.62 -15.63
CA ARG A 327 8.32 20.36 -14.61
C ARG A 327 6.94 20.36 -15.27
N ASN A 328 6.13 19.37 -14.94
CA ASN A 328 4.80 19.21 -15.47
C ASN A 328 3.90 20.33 -14.91
N PRO A 329 3.20 21.13 -15.75
CA PRO A 329 2.38 22.26 -15.30
C PRO A 329 1.30 21.90 -14.28
N HIS A 330 0.87 20.64 -14.27
CA HIS A 330 -0.08 20.12 -13.30
C HIS A 330 0.44 20.19 -11.84
N PHE A 331 1.76 20.21 -11.68
CA PHE A 331 2.48 20.22 -10.40
C PHE A 331 3.07 21.60 -10.06
N GLU A 332 2.74 22.65 -10.83
CA GLU A 332 3.20 24.02 -10.55
C GLU A 332 2.68 24.59 -9.22
N LEU A 333 1.61 23.99 -8.67
CA LEU A 333 1.04 24.34 -7.37
C LEU A 333 1.61 23.50 -6.21
N GLU A 334 2.05 22.26 -6.50
CA GLU A 334 2.67 21.40 -5.49
C GLU A 334 4.03 21.98 -5.08
N GLY A 335 4.20 22.23 -3.78
CA GLY A 335 5.37 22.91 -3.22
C GLY A 335 5.25 24.42 -2.99
N ARG A 336 4.08 25.07 -3.24
CA ARG A 336 3.91 26.51 -2.93
C ARG A 336 4.12 26.85 -1.45
N TYR A 337 3.73 25.95 -0.55
CA TYR A 337 3.75 26.19 0.90
C TYR A 337 4.97 25.58 1.60
N PHE A 338 5.85 24.92 0.84
CA PHE A 338 7.06 24.30 1.36
C PHE A 338 8.28 24.94 0.70
N PRO A 339 9.16 25.59 1.47
CA PRO A 339 10.25 26.37 0.90
C PRO A 339 11.29 25.47 0.23
N GLN A 340 11.78 25.90 -0.93
CA GLN A 340 12.75 25.15 -1.74
C GLN A 340 14.15 25.10 -1.11
N ASP A 341 14.43 25.96 -0.13
CA ASP A 341 15.70 26.05 0.60
C ASP A 341 15.83 25.00 1.72
N GLY A 342 14.76 24.26 2.02
CA GLY A 342 14.75 23.15 2.98
C GLY A 342 14.43 23.54 4.43
N GLU A 343 14.30 24.82 4.76
CA GLU A 343 13.93 25.25 6.13
C GLU A 343 12.40 25.30 6.29
N PHE A 344 11.81 24.16 6.62
CA PHE A 344 10.36 24.08 6.85
C PHE A 344 9.96 24.80 8.15
N ASN A 345 9.15 25.85 8.01
CA ASN A 345 8.52 26.54 9.13
C ASN A 345 6.99 26.36 9.09
N PRO A 346 6.41 25.57 10.02
CA PRO A 346 4.97 25.36 10.09
C PRO A 346 4.15 26.64 10.25
N ASP A 347 4.67 27.66 10.94
CA ASP A 347 3.99 28.96 11.08
C ASP A 347 3.85 29.68 9.76
N ALA A 348 4.96 29.79 9.01
CA ALA A 348 4.97 30.45 7.71
C ALA A 348 4.09 29.70 6.69
N ALA A 349 4.12 28.36 6.71
CA ALA A 349 3.25 27.55 5.87
C ALA A 349 1.77 27.77 6.20
N CYS A 350 1.39 27.77 7.48
CA CYS A 350 0.02 28.04 7.91
C CYS A 350 -0.44 29.45 7.53
N GLU A 351 0.42 30.46 7.68
CA GLU A 351 0.11 31.85 7.31
C GLU A 351 -0.10 32.00 5.79
N ASN A 352 0.74 31.38 4.97
CA ASN A 352 0.58 31.40 3.51
C ASN A 352 -0.69 30.66 3.06
N ILE A 353 -0.99 29.49 3.65
CA ILE A 353 -2.24 28.76 3.39
C ILE A 353 -3.44 29.62 3.79
N ALA A 354 -3.40 30.27 4.95
CA ALA A 354 -4.48 31.15 5.40
C ALA A 354 -4.66 32.37 4.51
N LYS A 355 -3.56 32.95 3.99
CA LYS A 355 -3.58 34.06 3.03
C LYS A 355 -4.27 33.65 1.73
N ASP A 356 -3.87 32.52 1.14
CA ASP A 356 -4.45 32.05 -0.12
C ASP A 356 -5.93 31.65 0.05
N LEU A 357 -6.29 31.11 1.22
CA LEU A 357 -7.68 30.86 1.60
C LEU A 357 -8.52 32.14 1.64
N LEU A 358 -7.99 33.22 2.21
CA LEU A 358 -8.67 34.52 2.21
C LEU A 358 -8.86 35.05 0.78
N LYS A 359 -7.87 34.89 -0.11
CA LYS A 359 -7.98 35.25 -1.53
C LYS A 359 -9.12 34.52 -2.23
N GLU A 360 -9.23 33.20 -2.05
CA GLU A 360 -10.31 32.38 -2.61
C GLU A 360 -11.70 32.77 -2.07
N LEU A 361 -11.74 33.36 -0.88
CA LEU A 361 -12.96 33.91 -0.27
C LEU A 361 -13.26 35.36 -0.71
N MET A 362 -12.54 35.88 -1.70
CA MET A 362 -12.61 37.28 -2.18
C MET A 362 -12.25 38.29 -1.09
N LEU A 363 -11.34 37.91 -0.19
CA LEU A 363 -10.79 38.74 0.88
C LEU A 363 -9.27 38.86 0.71
N ASP A 364 -8.80 39.26 -0.48
CA ASP A 364 -7.37 39.28 -0.80
C ASP A 364 -6.64 40.37 0.01
N PRO A 365 -5.72 40.02 0.93
CA PRO A 365 -5.03 41.03 1.74
C PRO A 365 -4.09 41.96 0.96
N ASP A 366 -3.79 41.62 -0.29
CA ASP A 366 -2.98 42.42 -1.21
C ASP A 366 -3.86 43.32 -2.12
N ASP A 367 -5.20 43.19 -2.07
CA ASP A 367 -6.15 44.01 -2.83
C ASP A 367 -6.51 45.30 -2.08
N ASN A 368 -6.28 46.44 -2.74
CA ASN A 368 -6.46 47.78 -2.19
C ASN A 368 -7.89 48.34 -2.38
N GLU A 369 -8.82 47.56 -2.91
CA GLU A 369 -10.22 48.00 -3.02
C GLU A 369 -10.80 48.33 -1.62
N PRO A 370 -11.42 49.51 -1.44
CA PRO A 370 -11.89 49.96 -0.12
C PRO A 370 -12.85 49.00 0.57
N GLU A 371 -13.67 48.28 -0.21
CA GLU A 371 -14.62 47.30 0.30
C GLU A 371 -13.92 46.08 0.93
N ASN A 372 -12.84 45.60 0.30
CA ASN A 372 -12.01 44.51 0.78
C ASN A 372 -11.23 44.90 2.04
N ILE A 373 -10.61 46.10 2.03
CA ILE A 373 -9.89 46.64 3.20
C ILE A 373 -10.84 46.78 4.40
N ASN A 374 -12.05 47.29 4.17
CA ASN A 374 -13.04 47.43 5.25
C ASN A 374 -13.47 46.07 5.80
N ALA A 375 -13.69 45.07 4.94
CA ALA A 375 -14.04 43.71 5.36
C ALA A 375 -12.92 43.07 6.20
N LEU A 376 -11.66 43.17 5.76
CA LEU A 376 -10.50 42.66 6.48
C LEU A 376 -10.30 43.38 7.83
N ASN A 377 -10.45 44.70 7.88
CA ASN A 377 -10.36 45.49 9.10
C ASN A 377 -11.42 45.09 10.14
N MET A 378 -12.66 44.80 9.69
CA MET A 378 -13.72 44.31 10.58
C MET A 378 -13.39 42.93 11.18
N MET A 379 -12.51 42.16 10.53
CA MET A 379 -12.02 40.87 11.02
C MET A 379 -10.76 40.99 11.88
N GLY A 380 -10.28 42.23 12.10
CA GLY A 380 -9.09 42.51 12.91
C GLY A 380 -7.76 42.37 12.16
N TYR A 381 -7.79 42.32 10.83
CA TYR A 381 -6.58 42.39 10.01
C TYR A 381 -5.88 43.75 10.17
N LYS A 382 -4.55 43.72 10.23
CA LYS A 382 -3.69 44.90 10.33
C LYS A 382 -2.58 44.79 9.28
N PRO A 383 -2.47 45.71 8.30
CA PRO A 383 -1.46 45.62 7.26
C PRO A 383 -0.01 45.67 7.77
N ASP A 384 0.22 46.34 8.91
CA ASP A 384 1.52 46.47 9.57
C ASP A 384 1.94 45.23 10.37
N GLU A 385 1.00 44.35 10.68
CA GLU A 385 1.22 43.09 11.41
C GLU A 385 0.21 42.03 10.95
N PRO A 386 0.36 41.48 9.73
CA PRO A 386 -0.62 40.56 9.17
C PRO A 386 -0.64 39.25 9.95
N ASN A 387 -1.84 38.83 10.37
CA ASN A 387 -2.10 37.53 10.95
C ASN A 387 -3.28 36.90 10.20
N TYR A 388 -2.96 36.18 9.13
CA TYR A 388 -3.94 35.64 8.20
C TYR A 388 -4.72 34.50 8.84
N ILE A 389 -4.08 33.69 9.69
CA ILE A 389 -4.75 32.59 10.42
C ILE A 389 -5.86 33.14 11.31
N LYS A 390 -5.57 34.16 12.12
CA LYS A 390 -6.56 34.78 13.01
C LYS A 390 -7.68 35.46 12.23
N THR A 391 -7.33 36.16 11.15
CA THR A 391 -8.30 36.82 10.26
C THR A 391 -9.26 35.79 9.65
N LEU A 392 -8.72 34.69 9.12
CA LEU A 392 -9.48 33.56 8.61
C LEU A 392 -10.34 32.91 9.70
N ALA A 393 -9.83 32.73 10.92
CA ALA A 393 -10.58 32.19 12.03
C ALA A 393 -11.81 33.05 12.39
N VAL A 394 -11.67 34.38 12.37
CA VAL A 394 -12.79 35.32 12.60
C VAL A 394 -13.81 35.22 11.47
N TYR A 395 -13.36 35.15 10.22
CA TYR A 395 -14.23 34.93 9.07
C TYR A 395 -15.03 33.63 9.22
N LEU A 396 -14.36 32.52 9.52
CA LEU A 396 -15.00 31.21 9.63
C LEU A 396 -15.95 31.13 10.84
N LYS A 397 -15.65 31.80 11.95
CA LYS A 397 -16.59 31.90 13.09
C LYS A 397 -17.86 32.67 12.74
N SER A 398 -17.76 33.69 11.90
CA SER A 398 -18.90 34.51 11.49
C SER A 398 -19.69 33.90 10.32
N HIS A 399 -19.09 33.02 9.51
CA HIS A 399 -19.68 32.49 8.28
C HIS A 399 -19.72 30.94 8.18
N GLY A 400 -19.40 30.22 9.26
CA GLY A 400 -19.15 28.77 9.27
C GLY A 400 -20.30 27.85 8.81
N ASN A 401 -21.53 28.38 8.69
CA ASN A 401 -22.69 27.63 8.18
C ASN A 401 -22.92 27.78 6.67
N GLN A 402 -22.07 28.52 5.94
CA GLN A 402 -22.27 28.72 4.50
C GLN A 402 -21.65 27.60 3.64
N PRO A 403 -22.34 27.08 2.61
CA PRO A 403 -21.82 26.01 1.74
C PRO A 403 -20.48 26.30 1.06
N ARG A 404 -20.13 27.59 0.87
CA ARG A 404 -18.86 28.01 0.27
C ARG A 404 -17.65 27.72 1.16
N SER A 405 -17.76 27.88 2.48
CA SER A 405 -16.63 27.67 3.40
C SER A 405 -16.25 26.18 3.53
N THR A 406 -17.21 25.27 3.38
CA THR A 406 -16.97 23.81 3.41
C THR A 406 -16.27 23.28 2.15
N ARG A 407 -16.53 23.88 0.98
CA ARG A 407 -15.96 23.46 -0.30
C ARG A 407 -14.48 23.85 -0.42
N VAL A 408 -14.13 25.04 0.06
CA VAL A 408 -12.75 25.56 0.08
C VAL A 408 -11.87 24.71 1.02
N PHE A 409 -12.37 24.35 2.21
CA PHE A 409 -11.63 23.52 3.17
C PHE A 409 -11.39 22.07 2.68
N LYS A 410 -12.37 21.45 2.03
CA LYS A 410 -12.22 20.10 1.44
C LYS A 410 -11.24 20.07 0.26
N GLY A 411 -11.05 21.19 -0.42
CA GLY A 411 -10.09 21.31 -1.52
C GLY A 411 -8.63 21.24 -1.07
N LEU A 412 -8.31 21.82 0.10
CA LEU A 412 -6.92 21.99 0.54
C LEU A 412 -6.34 20.81 1.32
N ILE A 413 -7.16 20.11 2.12
CA ILE A 413 -6.67 18.96 2.89
C ILE A 413 -6.32 17.77 1.99
N ILE A 414 -6.93 17.67 0.80
CA ILE A 414 -6.88 16.45 -0.02
C ILE A 414 -6.13 16.65 -1.34
N LYS A 415 -6.00 17.88 -1.87
CA LYS A 415 -5.66 18.07 -3.28
C LYS A 415 -4.27 18.61 -3.60
N GLU A 416 -3.47 19.07 -2.64
CA GLU A 416 -2.17 19.72 -2.94
C GLU A 416 -0.94 19.15 -2.22
N ASN A 417 -1.07 18.07 -1.44
CA ASN A 417 0.05 17.57 -0.62
C ASN A 417 0.40 16.09 -0.81
N SER A 418 -0.06 15.45 -1.89
CA SER A 418 0.23 14.04 -2.18
C SER A 418 1.73 13.70 -2.36
N GLY A 419 2.58 14.70 -2.57
CA GLY A 419 4.04 14.54 -2.73
C GLY A 419 4.90 14.95 -1.53
N HIS A 420 4.32 15.42 -0.41
CA HIS A 420 5.08 15.99 0.71
C HIS A 420 5.25 15.03 1.91
N ASN A 421 6.25 15.30 2.75
CA ASN A 421 6.54 14.49 3.95
C ASN A 421 5.32 14.51 4.88
N LYS A 422 4.75 13.32 5.13
CA LYS A 422 3.57 13.11 5.97
C LYS A 422 3.68 13.79 7.34
N LEU A 423 4.86 13.77 7.96
CA LEU A 423 5.09 14.40 9.27
C LEU A 423 4.91 15.93 9.21
N GLN A 424 5.34 16.57 8.12
CA GLN A 424 5.19 18.02 7.95
C GLN A 424 3.74 18.39 7.67
N ILE A 425 3.03 17.58 6.89
CA ILE A 425 1.58 17.73 6.65
C ILE A 425 0.81 17.63 7.96
N ASP A 426 1.11 16.62 8.78
CA ASP A 426 0.48 16.41 10.07
C ASP A 426 0.77 17.59 11.03
N GLN A 427 1.99 18.14 11.01
CA GLN A 427 2.36 19.33 11.80
C GLN A 427 1.59 20.60 11.38
N VAL A 428 1.43 20.84 10.06
CA VAL A 428 0.60 21.96 9.56
C VAL A 428 -0.85 21.73 9.96
N ALA A 429 -1.38 20.53 9.72
CA ALA A 429 -2.76 20.18 10.03
C ALA A 429 -3.06 20.38 11.52
N ASP A 430 -2.26 19.80 12.41
CA ASP A 430 -2.42 19.91 13.86
C ASP A 430 -2.33 21.36 14.36
N LYS A 431 -1.47 22.17 13.75
CA LYS A 431 -1.37 23.59 14.09
C LYS A 431 -2.60 24.36 13.61
N PHE A 432 -3.01 24.17 12.36
CA PHE A 432 -4.22 24.79 11.80
C PHE A 432 -5.47 24.40 12.60
N TYR A 433 -5.58 23.13 13.01
CA TYR A 433 -6.68 22.65 13.86
C TYR A 433 -6.68 23.29 15.24
N ARG A 434 -5.52 23.49 15.86
CA ARG A 434 -5.41 24.16 17.17
C ARG A 434 -5.78 25.64 17.08
N GLU A 435 -5.29 26.35 16.07
CA GLU A 435 -5.59 27.79 15.89
C GLU A 435 -7.05 28.03 15.48
N LEU A 436 -7.67 27.08 14.78
CA LEU A 436 -9.08 27.13 14.40
C LEU A 436 -10.01 26.44 15.41
N ALA A 437 -9.50 25.93 16.52
CA ALA A 437 -10.29 25.26 17.54
C ALA A 437 -11.41 26.19 18.06
N GLY A 438 -12.64 25.68 18.09
CA GLY A 438 -13.83 26.44 18.47
C GLY A 438 -14.60 27.09 17.30
N CYS A 439 -14.10 26.99 16.06
CA CYS A 439 -14.94 27.17 14.89
C CYS A 439 -15.85 25.95 14.75
N ARG A 440 -17.18 26.11 14.86
CA ARG A 440 -18.13 24.99 14.67
C ARG A 440 -18.16 24.62 13.18
N PHE A 441 -17.51 23.52 12.82
CA PHE A 441 -17.66 22.90 11.52
C PHE A 441 -18.62 21.72 11.62
N TYR A 442 -19.60 21.63 10.73
CA TYR A 442 -20.25 20.35 10.42
C TYR A 442 -19.31 19.56 9.50
N LEU A 443 -18.33 18.87 10.10
CA LEU A 443 -17.68 17.75 9.43
C LEU A 443 -18.51 16.50 9.74
N PRO A 444 -19.11 15.82 8.76
CA PRO A 444 -19.56 14.46 8.99
C PRO A 444 -18.30 13.59 9.15
N LEU A 445 -17.87 13.41 10.39
CA LEU A 445 -16.93 12.35 10.76
C LEU A 445 -17.65 11.03 10.51
N GLN A 446 -17.21 10.29 9.49
CA GLN A 446 -17.67 8.92 9.26
C GLN A 446 -17.19 8.06 10.43
N ALA A 447 -18.16 7.61 11.23
CA ALA A 447 -18.12 6.27 11.78
C ALA A 447 -18.46 5.30 10.65
N ALA A 448 -17.47 4.51 10.22
CA ALA A 448 -17.57 3.20 9.59
C ALA A 448 -16.15 2.65 9.42
#